data_AF-A0A496SV90-F1
#
_entry.id   AF-A0A496SV90-F1
#
_cell.length_a   1.000
_cell.length_b   1.000
_cell.length_c   1.000
_cell.angle_alpha   90.00
_cell.angle_beta   90.00
_cell.angle_gamma   90.00
#
_symmetry.space_group_name_H-M   'P 1'
#
loop_
_entity.id
_entity.type
_entity.pdbx_description
1 polymer ?
#
loop_
_entity_poly.entity_id
_entity_poly.type
_entity_poly.pdbx_seq_one_letter_code
_entity_poly.pdbx_strand_id
1 'polypeptide(L)'
;MRNIDEILVGSTPHLPVTSQQESKLVGLAPETRSAVKIVTLGTGGAIPTPARSLPATALQREAEIFLFDCGEGTQLQFLKADLSPGKLRAVFISHLHGDHILGLPGLLMTLAHLSRKAPLSLFGPPGVSDYIRLTCRCLQFSPGYELIVKESSGGRVYSGPDYWIDAVPLDHTVFTLAYVFEEKERPGRFLLERARQLGVPEGPLYGRLQTGTDVTLSNGRVIRATEVLGKPRRGRKVVYAVDTRPCQQVKEISTGADLLIHDGMFSDQLREEARLKGHSTAVQAAEVAQNAKVERLLLTHISPRYRNQDALLQKEAMTIFPHTTVAKDLMQFKIQVHK
;
A
#
# COMPACT_ATOMS: atom_id res chain seq x y z
N MET A 1 -34.94 -2.46 0.75
CA MET A 1 -33.68 -2.51 -0.03
C MET A 1 -33.42 -1.11 -0.55
N ARG A 2 -32.24 -0.52 -0.30
CA ARG A 2 -31.88 0.73 -1.00
C ARG A 2 -31.74 0.43 -2.49
N ASN A 3 -32.00 1.41 -3.35
CA ASN A 3 -31.80 1.22 -4.79
C ASN A 3 -30.30 0.94 -5.05
N ILE A 4 -29.98 -0.06 -5.87
CA ILE A 4 -28.57 -0.41 -6.18
C ILE A 4 -27.86 0.78 -6.82
N ASP A 5 -28.60 1.64 -7.55
CA ASP A 5 -28.08 2.89 -8.11
C ASP A 5 -27.67 3.92 -7.04
N GLU A 6 -28.28 3.89 -5.84
CA GLU A 6 -27.94 4.78 -4.71
C GLU A 6 -26.71 4.29 -3.90
N ILE A 7 -26.27 3.04 -4.11
CA ILE A 7 -25.07 2.49 -3.46
C ILE A 7 -23.80 3.04 -4.14
N LEU A 8 -23.91 3.50 -5.39
CA LEU A 8 -22.80 3.92 -6.25
C LEU A 8 -22.88 5.43 -6.53
N VAL A 9 -22.93 6.26 -5.48
CA VAL A 9 -22.88 7.71 -5.66
C VAL A 9 -21.43 8.16 -5.89
N GLY A 10 -21.05 8.13 -7.16
CA GLY A 10 -19.98 8.97 -7.70
C GLY A 10 -20.53 10.35 -8.06
N SER A 11 -20.70 11.20 -7.06
CA SER A 11 -20.78 12.65 -7.28
C SER A 11 -19.78 13.27 -6.34
N THR A 12 -18.76 13.94 -6.87
CA THR A 12 -17.82 14.74 -6.10
C THR A 12 -18.56 15.71 -5.19
N PRO A 13 -18.37 15.64 -3.86
CA PRO A 13 -18.41 16.83 -3.05
C PRO A 13 -16.96 17.27 -2.87
N HIS A 14 -16.65 18.53 -3.18
CA HIS A 14 -15.61 19.20 -2.41
C HIS A 14 -15.97 19.01 -0.94
N LEU A 15 -15.16 18.25 -0.19
CA LEU A 15 -15.29 18.19 1.25
C LEU A 15 -15.25 19.64 1.76
N PRO A 16 -16.30 20.15 2.43
CA PRO A 16 -16.20 21.44 3.07
C PRO A 16 -15.14 21.33 4.18
N VAL A 17 -14.13 22.20 4.09
CA VAL A 17 -13.24 22.49 5.21
C VAL A 17 -14.11 23.19 6.25
N THR A 18 -14.71 22.43 7.17
CA THR A 18 -15.30 23.02 8.38
C THR A 18 -14.15 23.41 9.29
N SER A 19 -13.83 24.71 9.25
CA SER A 19 -13.13 25.40 10.30
C SER A 19 -13.97 25.35 11.59
N GLN A 20 -13.25 25.36 12.72
CA GLN A 20 -13.77 25.42 14.10
C GLN A 20 -14.23 24.10 14.73
N GLN A 21 -13.24 23.29 15.10
CA GLN A 21 -13.11 22.82 16.49
C GLN A 21 -11.60 22.72 16.81
N GLU A 22 -10.99 23.89 17.08
CA GLU A 22 -9.76 23.91 17.85
C GLU A 22 -10.10 23.53 19.30
N SER A 23 -9.65 22.35 19.74
CA SER A 23 -8.76 22.24 20.90
C SER A 23 -8.65 20.79 21.38
N LYS A 24 -7.41 20.43 21.73
CA LYS A 24 -6.97 19.21 22.42
C LYS A 24 -6.82 17.93 21.57
N LEU A 25 -6.05 18.01 20.50
CA LEU A 25 -5.03 16.99 20.23
C LEU A 25 -3.68 17.68 20.22
N VAL A 26 -3.03 17.71 21.40
CA VAL A 26 -1.59 17.93 21.48
C VAL A 26 -0.98 16.85 20.59
N GLY A 27 -0.34 17.26 19.49
CA GLY A 27 0.26 16.37 18.52
C GLY A 27 1.14 15.35 19.24
N LEU A 28 0.84 14.07 19.02
CA LEU A 28 1.77 12.99 19.33
C LEU A 28 3.13 13.39 18.75
N ALA A 29 4.16 13.38 19.59
CA ALA A 29 5.51 13.71 19.17
C ALA A 29 5.86 12.87 17.92
N PRO A 30 6.51 13.45 16.89
CA PRO A 30 6.85 12.78 15.64
C PRO A 30 7.74 11.53 15.77
N GLU A 31 8.13 11.14 16.99
CA GLU A 31 8.94 9.98 17.32
C GLU A 31 8.13 8.69 17.60
N THR A 32 6.78 8.73 17.65
CA THR A 32 5.96 7.56 18.06
C THR A 32 5.23 6.82 16.95
N ARG A 33 5.61 7.00 15.67
CA ARG A 33 4.98 6.22 14.59
C ARG A 33 5.47 4.78 14.56
N SER A 34 4.51 3.84 14.61
CA SER A 34 4.79 2.42 14.46
C SER A 34 5.36 2.08 13.07
N ALA A 35 6.04 0.95 12.96
CA ALA A 35 6.45 0.38 11.67
C ALA A 35 5.25 0.20 10.72
N VAL A 36 5.46 0.37 9.42
CA VAL A 36 4.50 -0.09 8.40
C VAL A 36 4.68 -1.60 8.29
N LYS A 37 3.60 -2.35 8.45
CA LYS A 37 3.59 -3.81 8.38
C LYS A 37 2.94 -4.26 7.08
N ILE A 38 3.63 -5.10 6.32
CA ILE A 38 3.09 -5.78 5.14
C ILE A 38 2.75 -7.21 5.54
N VAL A 39 1.60 -7.70 5.12
CA VAL A 39 1.19 -9.10 5.27
C VAL A 39 0.74 -9.64 3.92
N THR A 40 1.44 -10.64 3.40
CA THR A 40 1.06 -11.30 2.15
C THR A 40 0.00 -12.35 2.44
N LEU A 41 -1.27 -12.02 2.22
CA LEU A 41 -2.40 -12.90 2.53
C LEU A 41 -2.48 -14.08 1.55
N GLY A 42 -2.20 -13.82 0.29
CA GLY A 42 -2.07 -14.84 -0.75
C GLY A 42 -1.03 -14.44 -1.78
N THR A 43 -0.32 -15.44 -2.31
CA THR A 43 0.94 -15.27 -3.03
C THR A 43 1.06 -16.15 -4.28
N GLY A 44 0.03 -16.94 -4.60
CA GLY A 44 -0.04 -17.75 -5.82
C GLY A 44 -0.67 -16.97 -6.96
N GLY A 45 -0.38 -17.34 -8.20
CA GLY A 45 -1.00 -16.77 -9.39
C GLY A 45 -1.94 -17.74 -10.11
N ALA A 46 -2.93 -17.20 -10.81
CA ALA A 46 -3.96 -17.88 -11.61
C ALA A 46 -4.93 -18.81 -10.86
N ILE A 47 -4.43 -19.77 -10.08
CA ILE A 47 -5.24 -20.74 -9.33
C ILE A 47 -4.68 -20.96 -7.92
N PRO A 48 -5.53 -21.21 -6.91
CA PRO A 48 -5.06 -21.49 -5.57
C PRO A 48 -4.40 -22.88 -5.51
N THR A 49 -3.48 -23.03 -4.56
CA THR A 49 -2.88 -24.32 -4.19
C THR A 49 -2.97 -24.50 -2.68
N PRO A 50 -2.80 -25.73 -2.15
CA PRO A 50 -2.74 -25.92 -0.69
C PRO A 50 -1.69 -25.07 0.02
N ALA A 51 -0.63 -24.65 -0.68
CA ALA A 51 0.47 -23.86 -0.12
C ALA A 51 0.33 -22.35 -0.34
N ARG A 52 -0.47 -21.92 -1.32
CA ARG A 52 -0.56 -20.51 -1.77
C ARG A 52 -1.99 -20.17 -2.17
N SER A 53 -2.57 -19.21 -1.47
CA SER A 53 -3.84 -18.58 -1.79
C SER A 53 -3.65 -17.58 -2.93
N LEU A 54 -4.77 -17.12 -3.51
CA LEU A 54 -4.78 -16.16 -4.59
C LEU A 54 -4.36 -14.75 -4.14
N PRO A 55 -3.92 -13.87 -5.06
CA PRO A 55 -3.29 -12.59 -4.74
C PRO A 55 -4.09 -11.72 -3.78
N ALA A 56 -3.46 -11.38 -2.66
CA ALA A 56 -3.93 -10.39 -1.72
C ALA A 56 -2.78 -9.98 -0.80
N THR A 57 -2.53 -8.68 -0.65
CA THR A 57 -1.51 -8.14 0.26
C THR A 57 -2.08 -7.02 1.10
N ALA A 58 -1.95 -7.13 2.42
CA ALA A 58 -2.36 -6.08 3.35
C ALA A 58 -1.16 -5.21 3.76
N LEU A 59 -1.31 -3.89 3.65
CA LEU A 59 -0.44 -2.90 4.27
C LEU A 59 -1.15 -2.31 5.48
N GLN A 60 -0.56 -2.52 6.66
CA GLN A 60 -1.04 -1.98 7.92
C GLN A 60 -0.13 -0.85 8.38
N ARG A 61 -0.72 0.32 8.60
CA ARG A 61 -0.09 1.48 9.21
C ARG A 61 -0.95 1.93 10.39
N GLU A 62 -0.38 1.89 11.59
CA GLU A 62 -1.09 2.26 12.82
C GLU A 62 -2.44 1.49 12.95
N ALA A 63 -3.57 2.20 12.95
CA ALA A 63 -4.91 1.64 13.04
C ALA A 63 -5.62 1.51 11.68
N GLU A 64 -4.89 1.64 10.57
CA GLU A 64 -5.41 1.56 9.21
C GLU A 64 -4.82 0.36 8.46
N ILE A 65 -5.67 -0.32 7.70
CA ILE A 65 -5.29 -1.41 6.81
C ILE A 65 -5.74 -1.06 5.40
N PHE A 66 -4.83 -1.24 4.45
CA PHE A 66 -5.04 -1.13 3.02
C PHE A 66 -4.82 -2.50 2.39
N LEU A 67 -5.76 -2.94 1.56
CA LEU A 67 -5.68 -4.25 0.91
C LEU A 67 -5.43 -4.06 -0.58
N PHE A 68 -4.37 -4.66 -1.11
CA PHE A 68 -4.03 -4.70 -2.53
C PHE A 68 -4.38 -6.07 -3.09
N ASP A 69 -5.27 -6.08 -4.08
CA ASP A 69 -6.01 -7.23 -4.59
C ASP A 69 -6.81 -8.00 -3.55
N CYS A 70 -7.78 -8.77 -4.03
CA CYS A 70 -8.70 -9.53 -3.19
C CYS A 70 -9.13 -10.81 -3.91
N GLY A 71 -8.17 -11.71 -4.14
CA GLY A 71 -8.44 -13.04 -4.69
C GLY A 71 -9.38 -13.88 -3.85
N GLU A 72 -9.97 -14.91 -4.46
CA GLU A 72 -10.87 -15.83 -3.77
C GLU A 72 -10.26 -16.36 -2.47
N GLY A 73 -11.04 -16.35 -1.39
CA GLY A 73 -10.60 -16.80 -0.07
C GLY A 73 -9.83 -15.75 0.76
N THR A 74 -9.59 -14.54 0.24
CA THR A 74 -8.87 -13.46 0.97
C THR A 74 -9.45 -13.20 2.36
N GLN A 75 -10.77 -13.22 2.53
CA GLN A 75 -11.41 -13.05 3.84
C GLN A 75 -10.95 -14.06 4.90
N LEU A 76 -10.67 -15.31 4.51
CA LEU A 76 -10.16 -16.34 5.41
C LEU A 76 -8.70 -16.08 5.78
N GLN A 77 -7.89 -15.69 4.80
CA GLN A 77 -6.49 -15.33 5.03
C GLN A 77 -6.36 -14.09 5.92
N PHE A 78 -7.27 -13.12 5.75
CA PHE A 78 -7.36 -11.92 6.59
C PHE A 78 -7.59 -12.27 8.06
N LEU A 79 -8.48 -13.23 8.34
CA LEU A 79 -8.73 -13.75 9.69
C LEU A 79 -7.51 -14.52 10.24
N LYS A 80 -6.91 -15.41 9.44
CA LYS A 80 -5.69 -16.16 9.85
C LYS A 80 -4.51 -15.24 10.16
N ALA A 81 -4.43 -14.08 9.49
CA ALA A 81 -3.41 -13.07 9.71
C ALA A 81 -3.63 -12.21 10.97
N ASP A 82 -4.70 -12.45 11.72
CA ASP A 82 -5.14 -11.65 12.88
C ASP A 82 -5.26 -10.15 12.53
N LEU A 83 -5.73 -9.87 11.31
CA LEU A 83 -6.02 -8.51 10.87
C LEU A 83 -7.45 -8.16 11.27
N SER A 84 -7.62 -6.99 11.88
CA SER A 84 -8.94 -6.52 12.32
C SER A 84 -9.74 -5.96 11.14
N PRO A 85 -10.90 -6.54 10.78
CA PRO A 85 -11.69 -6.07 9.64
C PRO A 85 -12.22 -4.64 9.82
N GLY A 86 -12.41 -4.19 11.07
CA GLY A 86 -12.79 -2.81 11.40
C GLY A 86 -11.72 -1.76 11.08
N LYS A 87 -10.46 -2.18 10.91
CA LYS A 87 -9.33 -1.32 10.53
C LYS A 87 -9.12 -1.23 9.01
N LEU A 88 -9.79 -2.06 8.21
CA LEU A 88 -9.72 -1.97 6.75
C LEU A 88 -10.34 -0.64 6.29
N ARG A 89 -9.57 0.19 5.59
CA ARG A 89 -9.99 1.52 5.10
C ARG A 89 -10.23 1.55 3.61
N ALA A 90 -9.36 0.89 2.85
CA ALA A 90 -9.53 0.79 1.41
C ALA A 90 -9.03 -0.53 0.85
N VAL A 91 -9.64 -0.92 -0.28
CA VAL A 91 -9.22 -2.02 -1.13
C VAL A 91 -8.82 -1.43 -2.49
N PHE A 92 -7.73 -1.94 -3.07
CA PHE A 92 -7.13 -1.50 -4.31
C PHE A 92 -6.99 -2.70 -5.23
N ILE A 93 -7.75 -2.75 -6.32
CA ILE A 93 -7.76 -3.85 -7.27
C ILE A 93 -6.88 -3.48 -8.47
N SER A 94 -5.80 -4.22 -8.69
CA SER A 94 -4.85 -3.97 -9.77
C SER A 94 -5.51 -4.12 -11.14
N HIS A 95 -6.24 -5.21 -11.36
CA HIS A 95 -6.94 -5.53 -12.60
C HIS A 95 -8.09 -6.53 -12.37
N LEU A 96 -8.90 -6.79 -13.40
CA LEU A 96 -10.15 -7.56 -13.28
C LEU A 96 -10.01 -9.06 -13.59
N HIS A 97 -8.80 -9.64 -13.55
CA HIS A 97 -8.69 -11.11 -13.58
C HIS A 97 -9.27 -11.73 -12.31
N GLY A 98 -9.82 -12.92 -12.47
CA GLY A 98 -10.62 -13.57 -11.42
C GLY A 98 -9.84 -13.79 -10.13
N ASP A 99 -8.57 -14.17 -10.24
CA ASP A 99 -7.71 -14.40 -9.10
C ASP A 99 -7.36 -13.13 -8.31
N HIS A 100 -7.58 -11.94 -8.85
CA HIS A 100 -7.35 -10.68 -8.14
C HIS A 100 -8.63 -10.07 -7.54
N ILE A 101 -9.82 -10.49 -7.98
CA ILE A 101 -11.09 -9.81 -7.61
C ILE A 101 -12.17 -10.72 -7.03
N LEU A 102 -12.17 -12.03 -7.29
CA LEU A 102 -13.29 -12.91 -6.93
C LEU A 102 -13.51 -13.09 -5.41
N GLY A 103 -12.55 -12.70 -4.57
CA GLY A 103 -12.74 -12.67 -3.11
C GLY A 103 -13.50 -11.46 -2.59
N LEU A 104 -13.65 -10.42 -3.41
CA LEU A 104 -14.26 -9.15 -3.02
C LEU A 104 -15.72 -9.29 -2.58
N PRO A 105 -16.61 -10.04 -3.29
CA PRO A 105 -17.98 -10.24 -2.84
C PRO A 105 -18.06 -10.84 -1.44
N GLY A 106 -17.30 -11.91 -1.19
CA GLY A 106 -17.24 -12.57 0.11
C GLY A 106 -16.74 -11.63 1.21
N LEU A 107 -15.65 -10.91 0.95
CA LEU A 107 -15.11 -9.93 1.91
C LEU A 107 -16.15 -8.86 2.27
N LEU A 108 -16.84 -8.27 1.28
CA LEU A 108 -17.86 -7.24 1.51
C LEU A 108 -19.04 -7.76 2.34
N MET A 109 -19.50 -8.98 2.06
CA MET A 109 -20.57 -9.63 2.82
C MET A 109 -20.12 -9.91 4.27
N THR A 110 -18.91 -10.43 4.47
CA THR A 110 -18.34 -10.65 5.80
C THR A 110 -18.25 -9.35 6.60
N LEU A 111 -17.80 -8.25 6.00
CA LEU A 111 -17.77 -6.94 6.65
C LEU A 111 -19.16 -6.45 7.05
N ALA A 112 -20.18 -6.71 6.22
CA ALA A 112 -21.56 -6.34 6.53
C ALA A 112 -22.12 -7.17 7.70
N HIS A 113 -21.84 -8.47 7.75
CA HIS A 113 -22.22 -9.34 8.86
C HIS A 113 -21.53 -8.96 10.17
N LEU A 114 -20.29 -8.47 10.10
CA LEU A 114 -19.57 -7.90 11.25
C LEU A 114 -20.07 -6.51 11.66
N SER A 115 -21.23 -6.07 11.14
CA SER A 115 -21.89 -4.82 11.51
C SER A 115 -21.00 -3.59 11.34
N ARG A 116 -20.10 -3.61 10.34
CA ARG A 116 -19.24 -2.48 10.00
C ARG A 116 -20.08 -1.21 9.85
N LYS A 117 -19.61 -0.10 10.44
CA LYS A 117 -20.22 1.24 10.30
C LYS A 117 -19.36 2.21 9.50
N ALA A 118 -18.05 2.05 9.56
CA ALA A 118 -17.12 2.93 8.84
C ALA A 118 -17.24 2.74 7.32
N PRO A 119 -17.09 3.81 6.51
CA PRO A 119 -17.06 3.70 5.06
C PRO A 119 -15.89 2.83 4.61
N LEU A 120 -16.04 2.14 3.47
CA LEU A 120 -14.97 1.41 2.81
C LEU A 120 -14.77 2.00 1.41
N SER A 121 -13.55 2.40 1.09
CA SER A 121 -13.21 2.83 -0.27
C SER A 121 -12.72 1.64 -1.10
N LEU A 122 -13.20 1.51 -2.32
CA LEU A 122 -12.73 0.53 -3.29
C LEU A 122 -12.21 1.28 -4.52
N PHE A 123 -10.95 1.05 -4.83
CA PHE A 123 -10.30 1.59 -6.02
C PHE A 123 -9.96 0.45 -6.97
N GLY A 124 -10.11 0.68 -8.26
CA GLY A 124 -9.75 -0.31 -9.28
C GLY A 124 -9.76 0.26 -10.68
N PRO A 125 -9.45 -0.55 -11.71
CA PRO A 125 -9.54 -0.15 -13.10
C PRO A 125 -10.99 0.12 -13.53
N PRO A 126 -11.20 0.76 -14.70
CA PRO A 126 -12.51 0.83 -15.33
C PRO A 126 -13.21 -0.54 -15.39
N GLY A 127 -14.48 -0.60 -15.00
CA GLY A 127 -15.29 -1.82 -14.94
C GLY A 127 -15.44 -2.42 -13.53
N VAL A 128 -14.65 -2.00 -12.55
CA VAL A 128 -14.82 -2.48 -11.16
C VAL A 128 -16.18 -2.06 -10.57
N SER A 129 -16.73 -0.90 -10.98
CA SER A 129 -18.04 -0.44 -10.51
C SER A 129 -19.15 -1.33 -11.03
N ASP A 130 -19.07 -1.73 -12.30
CA ASP A 130 -20.02 -2.64 -12.93
C ASP A 130 -19.94 -4.04 -12.31
N TYR A 131 -18.74 -4.53 -12.03
CA TYR A 131 -18.54 -5.79 -11.32
C TYR A 131 -19.23 -5.80 -9.95
N ILE A 132 -19.05 -4.73 -9.15
CA ILE A 132 -19.72 -4.60 -7.84
C ILE A 132 -21.23 -4.52 -8.00
N ARG A 133 -21.72 -3.71 -8.94
CA ARG A 133 -23.15 -3.54 -9.23
C ARG A 133 -23.81 -4.87 -9.58
N LEU A 134 -23.22 -5.60 -10.52
CA LEU A 134 -23.72 -6.89 -10.99
C LEU A 134 -23.67 -7.93 -9.88
N THR A 135 -22.58 -7.99 -9.12
CA THR A 135 -22.45 -8.89 -7.97
C THR A 135 -23.54 -8.63 -6.93
N CYS A 136 -23.73 -7.37 -6.52
CA CYS A 136 -24.77 -6.99 -5.55
C CYS A 136 -26.17 -7.36 -6.06
N ARG A 137 -26.44 -7.11 -7.35
CA ARG A 137 -27.71 -7.48 -8.00
C ARG A 137 -27.95 -8.98 -8.00
N CYS A 138 -26.96 -9.76 -8.45
CA CYS A 138 -27.06 -11.22 -8.58
C CYS A 138 -27.17 -11.91 -7.22
N LEU A 139 -26.43 -11.44 -6.21
CA LEU A 139 -26.43 -11.99 -4.86
C LEU A 139 -27.55 -11.43 -3.97
N GLN A 140 -28.34 -10.49 -4.49
CA GLN A 140 -29.38 -9.77 -3.73
C GLN A 140 -28.83 -9.17 -2.42
N PHE A 141 -27.61 -8.66 -2.47
CA PHE A 141 -26.87 -8.13 -1.34
C PHE A 141 -26.65 -6.63 -1.49
N SER A 142 -26.74 -5.91 -0.38
CA SER A 142 -26.33 -4.52 -0.26
C SER A 142 -25.48 -4.39 1.00
N PRO A 143 -24.28 -3.79 0.93
CA PRO A 143 -23.52 -3.44 2.12
C PRO A 143 -24.36 -2.58 3.07
N GLY A 144 -24.35 -2.91 4.36
CA GLY A 144 -25.00 -2.10 5.41
C GLY A 144 -24.21 -0.82 5.78
N TYR A 145 -23.01 -0.67 5.22
CA TYR A 145 -22.11 0.47 5.37
C TYR A 145 -21.91 1.17 4.02
N GLU A 146 -21.38 2.38 4.04
CA GLU A 146 -21.05 3.13 2.82
C GLU A 146 -19.87 2.49 2.06
N LEU A 147 -20.10 2.09 0.81
CA LEU A 147 -19.08 1.56 -0.09
C LEU A 147 -18.80 2.59 -1.18
N ILE A 148 -17.63 3.21 -1.15
CA ILE A 148 -17.22 4.25 -2.10
C ILE A 148 -16.39 3.59 -3.19
N VAL A 149 -16.98 3.34 -4.35
CA VAL A 149 -16.28 2.74 -5.50
C VAL A 149 -15.75 3.83 -6.42
N LYS A 150 -14.46 3.78 -6.75
CA LYS A 150 -13.78 4.75 -7.61
C LYS A 150 -12.90 4.04 -8.64
N GLU A 151 -13.24 4.24 -9.91
CA GLU A 151 -12.42 3.81 -11.02
C GLU A 151 -11.25 4.76 -11.23
N SER A 152 -10.09 4.21 -11.58
CA SER A 152 -8.88 4.96 -11.85
C SER A 152 -8.17 4.40 -13.08
N SER A 153 -7.64 5.31 -13.90
CA SER A 153 -6.68 4.98 -14.95
C SER A 153 -5.25 5.42 -14.57
N GLY A 154 -5.04 5.80 -13.31
CA GLY A 154 -3.79 6.33 -12.78
C GLY A 154 -3.99 7.57 -11.89
N GLY A 155 -2.89 8.04 -11.29
CA GLY A 155 -2.85 9.22 -10.43
C GLY A 155 -3.21 8.93 -8.96
N ARG A 156 -3.44 9.99 -8.19
CA ARG A 156 -3.69 9.85 -6.74
C ARG A 156 -5.06 9.27 -6.47
N VAL A 157 -5.09 8.08 -5.84
CA VAL A 157 -6.33 7.39 -5.50
C VAL A 157 -6.71 7.56 -4.04
N TYR A 158 -5.74 7.66 -3.13
CA TYR A 158 -6.00 7.84 -1.70
C TYR A 158 -5.07 8.90 -1.10
N SER A 159 -5.57 9.70 -0.16
CA SER A 159 -4.80 10.71 0.56
C SER A 159 -5.13 10.65 2.05
N GLY A 160 -4.12 10.32 2.85
CA GLY A 160 -4.15 10.50 4.30
C GLY A 160 -3.54 11.85 4.70
N PRO A 161 -3.46 12.15 6.00
CA PRO A 161 -2.90 13.42 6.50
C PRO A 161 -1.43 13.63 6.14
N ASP A 162 -0.68 12.54 6.02
CA ASP A 162 0.77 12.52 5.92
C ASP A 162 1.29 11.41 5.00
N TYR A 163 0.42 10.82 4.20
CA TYR A 163 0.74 9.77 3.24
C TYR A 163 -0.29 9.76 2.11
N TRP A 164 0.03 9.10 1.02
CA TRP A 164 -0.89 8.91 -0.11
C TRP A 164 -0.68 7.56 -0.77
N ILE A 165 -1.64 7.17 -1.61
CA ILE A 165 -1.52 6.02 -2.51
C ILE A 165 -1.81 6.51 -3.92
N ASP A 166 -0.84 6.34 -4.82
CA ASP A 166 -0.97 6.64 -6.24
C ASP A 166 -1.14 5.34 -7.03
N ALA A 167 -1.94 5.37 -8.10
CA ALA A 167 -2.13 4.29 -9.06
C ALA A 167 -1.35 4.59 -10.34
N VAL A 168 -0.74 3.57 -10.94
CA VAL A 168 0.11 3.74 -12.13
C VAL A 168 -0.14 2.61 -13.12
N PRO A 169 -0.46 2.89 -14.40
CA PRO A 169 -0.63 1.85 -15.42
C PRO A 169 0.59 0.97 -15.62
N LEU A 170 0.36 -0.33 -15.79
CA LEU A 170 1.35 -1.37 -16.05
C LEU A 170 1.20 -1.99 -17.45
N ASP A 171 2.16 -2.84 -17.82
CA ASP A 171 2.16 -3.58 -19.08
C ASP A 171 1.73 -5.02 -18.83
N HIS A 172 0.43 -5.30 -19.02
CA HIS A 172 -0.15 -6.62 -18.87
C HIS A 172 -1.03 -6.98 -20.07
N THR A 173 -1.69 -8.14 -20.04
CA THR A 173 -2.63 -8.57 -21.09
C THR A 173 -3.94 -7.78 -21.07
N VAL A 174 -4.32 -7.25 -19.90
CA VAL A 174 -5.45 -6.35 -19.69
C VAL A 174 -4.99 -5.09 -18.96
N PHE A 175 -5.83 -4.05 -18.93
CA PHE A 175 -5.50 -2.82 -18.21
C PHE A 175 -5.26 -3.12 -16.72
N THR A 176 -4.06 -2.79 -16.25
CA THR A 176 -3.55 -3.16 -14.92
C THR A 176 -2.87 -1.98 -14.27
N LEU A 177 -3.07 -1.84 -12.95
CA LEU A 177 -2.53 -0.78 -12.13
C LEU A 177 -1.56 -1.34 -11.10
N ALA A 178 -0.41 -0.69 -10.95
CA ALA A 178 0.38 -0.74 -9.73
C ALA A 178 -0.14 0.28 -8.72
N TYR A 179 0.21 0.08 -7.45
CA TYR A 179 -0.06 1.02 -6.38
C TYR A 179 1.20 1.38 -5.60
N VAL A 180 1.36 2.69 -5.35
CA VAL A 180 2.51 3.27 -4.65
C VAL A 180 2.03 3.92 -3.37
N PHE A 181 2.29 3.28 -2.23
CA PHE A 181 2.11 3.89 -0.92
C PHE A 181 3.36 4.71 -0.57
N GLU A 182 3.18 5.97 -0.19
CA GLU A 182 4.28 6.85 0.21
C GLU A 182 3.87 7.74 1.37
N GLU A 183 4.72 7.80 2.41
CA GLU A 183 4.59 8.79 3.47
C GLU A 183 5.31 10.09 3.12
N LYS A 184 4.81 11.19 3.65
CA LYS A 184 5.44 12.50 3.56
C LYS A 184 6.80 12.47 4.25
N GLU A 185 7.75 13.19 3.67
CA GLU A 185 9.01 13.50 4.32
C GLU A 185 8.76 14.18 5.68
N ARG A 186 9.56 13.79 6.67
CA ARG A 186 9.49 14.34 8.02
C ARG A 186 10.68 15.26 8.27
N PRO A 187 10.50 16.30 9.10
CA PRO A 187 11.62 17.08 9.58
C PRO A 187 12.68 16.18 10.25
N GLY A 188 13.92 16.65 10.20
CA GLY A 188 15.03 15.98 10.87
C GLY A 188 14.80 15.84 12.38
N ARG A 189 15.66 15.05 13.01
CA ARG A 189 15.63 14.91 14.47
C ARG A 189 15.94 16.25 15.14
N PHE A 190 15.20 16.58 16.20
CA PHE A 190 15.52 17.73 17.04
C PHE A 190 16.89 17.57 17.68
N LEU A 191 17.74 18.57 17.51
CA LEU A 191 19.05 18.63 18.13
C LEU A 191 18.93 19.39 19.46
N LEU A 192 18.45 18.68 20.49
CA LEU A 192 18.16 19.24 21.82
C LEU A 192 19.32 20.07 22.39
N GLU A 193 20.53 19.51 22.36
CA GLU A 193 21.73 20.19 22.87
C GLU A 193 22.04 21.47 22.09
N ARG A 194 21.78 21.48 20.77
CA ARG A 194 21.96 22.67 19.95
C ARG A 194 20.93 23.74 20.28
N ALA A 195 19.66 23.35 20.47
CA ALA A 195 18.61 24.28 20.88
C ALA A 195 18.90 24.92 22.25
N ARG A 196 19.41 24.13 23.22
CA ARG A 196 19.85 24.62 24.53
C ARG A 196 21.02 25.60 24.41
N GLN A 197 22.03 25.30 23.61
CA GLN A 197 23.16 26.22 23.35
C GLN A 197 22.72 27.54 22.70
N LEU A 198 21.67 27.51 21.88
CA LEU A 198 21.11 28.71 21.25
C LEU A 198 20.19 29.51 22.17
N GLY A 199 19.96 29.04 23.40
CA GLY A 199 19.12 29.70 24.39
C GLY A 199 17.62 29.52 24.15
N VAL A 200 17.21 28.50 23.40
CA VAL A 200 15.79 28.20 23.19
C VAL A 200 15.23 27.55 24.48
N PRO A 201 14.27 28.20 25.16
CA PRO A 201 13.68 27.62 26.36
C PRO A 201 12.88 26.36 26.00
N GLU A 202 12.91 25.38 26.90
CA GLU A 202 12.09 24.18 26.78
C GLU A 202 10.60 24.54 26.78
N GLY A 203 9.82 23.84 25.95
CA GLY A 203 8.37 24.06 25.85
C GLY A 203 7.88 24.27 24.42
N PRO A 204 6.83 25.08 24.19
CA PRO A 204 6.13 25.18 22.90
C PRO A 204 7.03 25.58 21.71
N LEU A 205 8.12 26.30 21.95
CA LEU A 205 9.06 26.70 20.91
C LEU A 205 9.77 25.52 20.26
N TYR A 206 9.99 24.42 21.00
CA TYR A 206 10.58 23.20 20.42
C TYR A 206 9.63 22.57 19.40
N GLY A 207 8.32 22.54 19.69
CA GLY A 207 7.32 22.04 18.76
C GLY A 207 7.30 22.83 17.45
N ARG A 208 7.34 24.17 17.54
CA ARG A 208 7.38 25.06 16.36
C ARG A 208 8.65 24.84 15.53
N LEU A 209 9.81 24.79 16.18
CA LEU A 209 11.07 24.50 15.50
C LEU A 209 11.06 23.10 14.89
N GLN A 210 10.49 22.09 15.57
CA GLN A 210 10.37 20.72 15.08
C GLN A 210 9.50 20.61 13.82
N THR A 211 8.50 21.48 13.65
CA THR A 211 7.68 21.55 12.43
C THR A 211 8.31 22.37 11.30
N GLY A 212 9.55 22.84 11.48
CA GLY A 212 10.24 23.67 10.49
C GLY A 212 9.91 25.16 10.59
N THR A 213 9.25 25.61 11.65
CA THR A 213 8.86 27.02 11.85
C THR A 213 9.91 27.75 12.68
N ASP A 214 10.47 28.83 12.13
CA ASP A 214 11.39 29.70 12.85
C ASP A 214 10.71 30.36 14.06
N VAL A 215 11.48 30.62 15.12
CA VAL A 215 10.95 31.20 16.36
C VAL A 215 11.75 32.42 16.78
N THR A 216 11.07 33.42 17.33
CA THR A 216 11.70 34.59 17.94
C THR A 216 11.71 34.40 19.46
N LEU A 217 12.89 34.50 20.07
CA LEU A 217 13.07 34.43 21.51
C LEU A 217 12.64 35.75 22.17
N SER A 218 12.48 35.74 23.49
CA SER A 218 12.11 36.92 24.28
C SER A 218 13.13 38.07 24.18
N ASN A 219 14.40 37.75 23.90
CA ASN A 219 15.45 38.73 23.64
C ASN A 219 15.48 39.26 22.20
N GLY A 220 14.47 38.95 21.38
CA GLY A 220 14.36 39.39 19.99
C GLY A 220 15.17 38.58 18.98
N ARG A 221 16.00 37.63 19.43
CA ARG A 221 16.79 36.77 18.53
C ARG A 221 15.89 35.77 17.80
N VAL A 222 16.02 35.68 16.49
CA VAL A 222 15.38 34.66 15.66
C VAL A 222 16.25 33.41 15.61
N ILE A 223 15.67 32.25 15.91
CA ILE A 223 16.28 30.93 15.76
C ILE A 223 15.60 30.22 14.61
N ARG A 224 16.40 29.81 13.61
CA ARG A 224 15.88 29.07 12.47
C ARG A 224 15.71 27.61 12.81
N ALA A 225 14.65 26.98 12.30
CA ALA A 225 14.45 25.55 12.50
C ALA A 225 15.64 24.72 11.99
N THR A 226 16.26 25.14 10.88
CA THR A 226 17.45 24.48 10.32
C THR A 226 18.69 24.52 11.21
N GLU A 227 18.76 25.41 12.20
CA GLU A 227 19.87 25.47 13.15
C GLU A 227 19.77 24.39 14.24
N VAL A 228 18.58 23.82 14.44
CA VAL A 228 18.28 22.86 15.52
C VAL A 228 17.69 21.55 15.01
N LEU A 229 17.64 21.34 13.69
CA LEU A 229 17.16 20.12 13.07
C LEU A 229 18.27 19.41 12.30
N GLY A 230 18.28 18.08 12.41
CA GLY A 230 19.08 17.23 11.54
C GLY A 230 18.58 17.22 10.09
N LYS A 231 19.18 16.36 9.25
CA LYS A 231 18.71 16.17 7.87
C LYS A 231 17.25 15.68 7.85
N PRO A 232 16.44 16.12 6.87
CA PRO A 232 15.09 15.58 6.67
C PRO A 232 15.12 14.06 6.52
N ARG A 233 14.07 13.43 7.02
CA ARG A 233 13.93 11.97 7.04
C ARG A 233 12.86 11.59 6.05
N ARG A 234 13.25 10.91 4.98
CA ARG A 234 12.33 10.44 3.94
C ARG A 234 11.18 9.64 4.56
N GLY A 235 10.00 9.78 3.96
CA GLY A 235 8.88 8.92 4.29
C GLY A 235 9.11 7.50 3.78
N ARG A 236 8.36 6.55 4.32
CA ARG A 236 8.42 5.17 3.85
C ARG A 236 7.68 5.03 2.52
N LYS A 237 8.21 4.19 1.63
CA LYS A 237 7.67 3.96 0.29
C LYS A 237 7.56 2.48 -0.03
N VAL A 238 6.37 2.04 -0.41
CA VAL A 238 6.06 0.65 -0.79
C VAL A 238 5.38 0.63 -2.14
N VAL A 239 5.88 -0.20 -3.04
CA VAL A 239 5.29 -0.39 -4.37
C VAL A 239 4.73 -1.79 -4.49
N TYR A 240 3.47 -1.89 -4.92
CA TYR A 240 2.80 -3.13 -5.31
C TYR A 240 2.59 -3.12 -6.82
N ALA A 241 3.35 -3.95 -7.54
CA ALA A 241 3.34 -4.04 -9.00
C ALA A 241 3.34 -5.53 -9.41
N VAL A 242 2.16 -6.13 -9.45
CA VAL A 242 1.96 -7.52 -9.87
C VAL A 242 1.41 -7.56 -11.30
N ASP A 243 1.40 -8.75 -11.90
CA ASP A 243 0.87 -9.03 -13.23
C ASP A 243 1.33 -8.02 -14.27
N THR A 244 2.64 -8.00 -14.50
CA THR A 244 3.24 -7.08 -15.46
C THR A 244 4.45 -7.70 -16.13
N ARG A 245 4.60 -7.42 -17.42
CA ARG A 245 5.87 -7.54 -18.12
C ARG A 245 6.88 -6.56 -17.51
N PRO A 246 8.19 -6.77 -17.72
CA PRO A 246 9.18 -5.79 -17.32
C PRO A 246 8.93 -4.49 -18.09
N CYS A 247 8.60 -3.43 -17.36
CA CYS A 247 8.32 -2.14 -17.96
C CYS A 247 9.01 -1.00 -17.19
N GLN A 248 9.30 0.07 -17.92
CA GLN A 248 10.05 1.21 -17.42
C GLN A 248 9.29 1.95 -16.30
N GLN A 249 7.96 1.91 -16.34
CA GLN A 249 7.07 2.51 -15.34
C GLN A 249 7.32 1.92 -13.95
N VAL A 250 7.46 0.59 -13.83
CA VAL A 250 7.71 -0.04 -12.52
C VAL A 250 9.04 0.43 -11.95
N LYS A 251 10.08 0.52 -12.78
CA LYS A 251 11.39 1.05 -12.34
C LYS A 251 11.26 2.48 -11.81
N GLU A 252 10.58 3.35 -12.55
CA GLU A 252 10.42 4.77 -12.17
C GLU A 252 9.71 4.92 -10.84
N ILE A 253 8.54 4.28 -10.69
CA ILE A 253 7.74 4.39 -9.47
C ILE A 253 8.42 3.72 -8.28
N SER A 254 9.25 2.70 -8.51
CA SER A 254 10.00 1.98 -7.48
C SER A 254 11.28 2.69 -7.05
N THR A 255 11.67 3.79 -7.70
CA THR A 255 12.95 4.46 -7.41
C THR A 255 13.05 4.82 -5.92
N GLY A 256 14.07 4.26 -5.26
CA GLY A 256 14.36 4.46 -3.84
C GLY A 256 13.35 3.86 -2.86
N ALA A 257 12.43 2.98 -3.29
CA ALA A 257 11.43 2.39 -2.40
C ALA A 257 12.04 1.48 -1.32
N ASP A 258 11.39 1.40 -0.16
CA ASP A 258 11.81 0.49 0.92
C ASP A 258 11.45 -0.96 0.64
N LEU A 259 10.38 -1.15 -0.15
CA LEU A 259 9.92 -2.46 -0.58
C LEU A 259 9.26 -2.35 -1.94
N LEU A 260 9.75 -3.15 -2.88
CA LEU A 260 9.05 -3.48 -4.12
C LEU A 260 8.45 -4.88 -3.98
N ILE A 261 7.12 -4.96 -4.08
CA ILE A 261 6.37 -6.21 -4.18
C ILE A 261 6.07 -6.41 -5.66
N HIS A 262 6.70 -7.40 -6.28
CA HIS A 262 6.71 -7.58 -7.73
C HIS A 262 6.25 -8.97 -8.15
N ASP A 263 5.66 -9.04 -9.33
CA ASP A 263 5.42 -10.30 -10.03
C ASP A 263 6.74 -11.05 -10.27
N GLY A 264 6.82 -12.28 -9.76
CA GLY A 264 7.93 -13.21 -9.99
C GLY A 264 7.41 -14.55 -10.50
N MET A 265 6.35 -14.53 -11.31
CA MET A 265 5.58 -15.73 -11.66
C MET A 265 6.41 -16.87 -12.23
N PHE A 266 7.49 -16.58 -12.96
CA PHE A 266 8.28 -17.59 -13.68
C PHE A 266 9.78 -17.54 -13.36
N SER A 267 10.46 -18.68 -13.52
CA SER A 267 11.91 -18.75 -13.60
C SER A 267 12.40 -18.11 -14.90
N ASP A 268 13.67 -17.71 -14.94
CA ASP A 268 14.21 -17.04 -16.12
C ASP A 268 14.28 -17.93 -17.36
N GLN A 269 14.31 -19.26 -17.17
CA GLN A 269 14.21 -20.24 -18.27
C GLN A 269 12.90 -20.13 -19.07
N LEU A 270 11.86 -19.53 -18.47
CA LEU A 270 10.53 -19.39 -19.07
C LEU A 270 10.23 -17.94 -19.48
N ARG A 271 11.27 -17.14 -19.75
CA ARG A 271 11.17 -15.73 -20.12
C ARG A 271 10.19 -15.45 -21.27
N GLU A 272 10.20 -16.26 -22.34
CA GLU A 272 9.24 -16.09 -23.43
C GLU A 272 7.80 -16.40 -23.02
N GLU A 273 7.57 -17.42 -22.19
CA GLU A 273 6.24 -17.74 -21.67
C GLU A 273 5.73 -16.60 -20.78
N ALA A 274 6.58 -16.07 -19.90
CA ALA A 274 6.28 -14.92 -19.06
C ALA A 274 5.86 -13.73 -19.92
N ARG A 275 6.67 -13.37 -20.94
CA ARG A 275 6.38 -12.26 -21.87
C ARG A 275 5.02 -12.43 -22.57
N LEU A 276 4.75 -13.62 -23.12
CA LEU A 276 3.51 -13.90 -23.83
C LEU A 276 2.28 -13.78 -22.92
N LYS A 277 2.40 -14.27 -21.68
CA LYS A 277 1.32 -14.22 -20.68
C LYS A 277 1.22 -12.88 -19.95
N GLY A 278 2.12 -11.93 -20.21
CA GLY A 278 2.07 -10.60 -19.59
C GLY A 278 2.70 -10.52 -18.21
N HIS A 279 3.64 -11.41 -17.89
CA HIS A 279 4.29 -11.53 -16.60
C HIS A 279 5.80 -11.29 -16.68
N SER A 280 6.41 -11.19 -15.49
CA SER A 280 7.86 -11.09 -15.32
C SER A 280 8.46 -12.38 -14.78
N THR A 281 9.72 -12.63 -15.13
CA THR A 281 10.53 -13.65 -14.45
C THR A 281 11.10 -13.12 -13.14
N ALA A 282 11.53 -14.01 -12.25
CA ALA A 282 12.20 -13.65 -11.01
C ALA A 282 13.47 -12.82 -11.24
N VAL A 283 14.24 -13.13 -12.30
CA VAL A 283 15.42 -12.35 -12.71
C VAL A 283 15.03 -10.96 -13.19
N GLN A 284 14.01 -10.84 -14.04
CA GLN A 284 13.56 -9.53 -14.54
C GLN A 284 13.06 -8.62 -13.41
N ALA A 285 12.31 -9.18 -12.44
CA ALA A 285 11.90 -8.44 -11.25
C ALA A 285 13.12 -7.96 -10.43
N ALA A 286 14.16 -8.79 -10.31
CA ALA A 286 15.41 -8.43 -9.65
C ALA A 286 16.21 -7.34 -10.39
N GLU A 287 16.24 -7.37 -11.73
CA GLU A 287 16.83 -6.31 -12.56
C GLU A 287 16.11 -4.98 -12.33
N VAL A 288 14.77 -4.97 -12.28
CA VAL A 288 13.97 -3.78 -11.96
C VAL A 288 14.32 -3.26 -10.57
N ALA A 289 14.35 -4.14 -9.56
CA ALA A 289 14.69 -3.77 -8.19
C ALA A 289 16.09 -3.15 -8.07
N GLN A 290 17.11 -3.78 -8.68
CA GLN A 290 18.48 -3.29 -8.69
C GLN A 290 18.56 -1.90 -9.35
N ASN A 291 17.95 -1.75 -10.52
CA ASN A 291 17.97 -0.50 -11.28
C ASN A 291 17.19 0.64 -10.60
N ALA A 292 16.12 0.32 -9.88
CA ALA A 292 15.35 1.27 -9.09
C ALA A 292 16.00 1.58 -7.72
N LYS A 293 17.07 0.87 -7.34
CA LYS A 293 17.76 1.04 -6.05
C LYS A 293 16.80 0.91 -4.87
N VAL A 294 15.92 -0.09 -4.91
CA VAL A 294 15.03 -0.41 -3.78
C VAL A 294 15.83 -1.01 -2.63
N GLU A 295 15.34 -0.91 -1.40
CA GLU A 295 15.99 -1.58 -0.27
C GLU A 295 15.76 -3.09 -0.29
N ARG A 296 14.54 -3.53 -0.65
CA ARG A 296 14.14 -4.95 -0.66
C ARG A 296 13.18 -5.27 -1.79
N LEU A 297 13.29 -6.49 -2.31
CA LEU A 297 12.39 -7.08 -3.30
C LEU A 297 11.63 -8.25 -2.67
N LEU A 298 10.31 -8.24 -2.81
CA LEU A 298 9.43 -9.33 -2.44
C LEU A 298 8.75 -9.87 -3.69
N LEU A 299 9.12 -11.06 -4.12
CA LEU A 299 8.49 -11.75 -5.24
C LEU A 299 7.19 -12.39 -4.78
N THR A 300 6.10 -12.15 -5.51
CA THR A 300 4.79 -12.75 -5.27
C THR A 300 4.20 -13.25 -6.60
N HIS A 301 2.93 -13.67 -6.59
CA HIS A 301 2.21 -14.13 -7.78
C HIS A 301 2.89 -15.36 -8.43
N ILE A 302 3.29 -16.32 -7.60
CA ILE A 302 4.11 -17.46 -8.02
C ILE A 302 3.26 -18.49 -8.76
N SER A 303 3.74 -18.95 -9.92
CA SER A 303 3.03 -19.96 -10.71
C SER A 303 2.85 -21.26 -9.91
N PRO A 304 1.66 -21.90 -9.99
CA PRO A 304 1.38 -23.17 -9.29
C PRO A 304 2.28 -24.34 -9.75
N ARG A 305 3.05 -24.17 -10.83
CA ARG A 305 4.02 -25.17 -11.31
C ARG A 305 5.18 -25.39 -10.35
N TYR A 306 5.58 -24.37 -9.58
CA TYR A 306 6.75 -24.42 -8.70
C TYR A 306 6.45 -25.03 -7.33
N ARG A 307 5.70 -26.13 -7.27
CA ARG A 307 5.40 -26.82 -6.00
C ARG A 307 6.70 -27.12 -5.26
N ASN A 308 6.90 -26.50 -4.09
CA ASN A 308 8.11 -26.58 -3.26
C ASN A 308 9.41 -26.10 -3.93
N GLN A 309 9.33 -25.28 -4.97
CA GLN A 309 10.49 -24.78 -5.72
C GLN A 309 10.69 -23.25 -5.57
N ASP A 310 10.14 -22.64 -4.51
CA ASP A 310 10.38 -21.23 -4.16
C ASP A 310 11.88 -20.88 -4.15
N ALA A 311 12.71 -21.81 -3.67
CA ALA A 311 14.15 -21.65 -3.57
C ALA A 311 14.83 -21.45 -4.92
N LEU A 312 14.27 -22.00 -6.02
CA LEU A 312 14.77 -21.79 -7.37
C LEU A 312 14.61 -20.31 -7.76
N LEU A 313 13.39 -19.78 -7.68
CA LEU A 313 13.08 -18.40 -8.05
C LEU A 313 13.85 -17.41 -7.19
N GLN A 314 13.92 -17.67 -5.88
CA GLN A 314 14.69 -16.82 -4.97
C GLN A 314 16.18 -16.84 -5.32
N LYS A 315 16.76 -18.01 -5.58
CA LYS A 315 18.17 -18.13 -5.96
C LYS A 315 18.47 -17.38 -7.25
N GLU A 316 17.63 -17.53 -8.28
CA GLU A 316 17.78 -16.82 -9.55
C GLU A 316 17.76 -15.31 -9.35
N ALA A 317 16.76 -14.78 -8.65
CA ALA A 317 16.65 -13.34 -8.38
C ALA A 317 17.81 -12.80 -7.53
N MET A 318 18.27 -13.57 -6.54
CA MET A 318 19.40 -13.18 -5.69
C MET A 318 20.74 -13.10 -6.42
N THR A 319 20.87 -13.69 -7.62
CA THR A 319 22.07 -13.49 -8.46
C THR A 319 22.19 -12.05 -8.96
N ILE A 320 21.06 -11.36 -9.11
CA ILE A 320 20.99 -9.96 -9.55
C ILE A 320 20.80 -9.02 -8.35
N PHE A 321 19.88 -9.34 -7.45
CA PHE A 321 19.53 -8.50 -6.31
C PHE A 321 19.50 -9.31 -5.01
N PRO A 322 20.59 -9.28 -4.20
CA PRO A 322 20.72 -10.13 -3.01
C PRO A 322 19.61 -9.93 -1.95
N HIS A 323 19.01 -8.74 -1.86
CA HIS A 323 17.94 -8.44 -0.90
C HIS A 323 16.55 -8.87 -1.41
N THR A 324 16.46 -10.08 -1.95
CA THR A 324 15.23 -10.67 -2.49
C THR A 324 14.66 -11.74 -1.58
N THR A 325 13.34 -11.76 -1.42
CA THR A 325 12.60 -12.84 -0.76
C THR A 325 11.43 -13.28 -1.63
N VAL A 326 11.17 -14.59 -1.72
CA VAL A 326 9.91 -15.10 -2.28
C VAL A 326 8.86 -15.14 -1.18
N ALA A 327 7.75 -14.42 -1.39
CA ALA A 327 6.66 -14.32 -0.45
C ALA A 327 6.06 -15.71 -0.17
N LYS A 328 5.54 -15.88 1.03
CA LYS A 328 4.67 -16.99 1.41
C LYS A 328 3.40 -16.43 2.03
N ASP A 329 2.33 -17.19 1.97
CA ASP A 329 1.10 -16.81 2.64
C ASP A 329 1.36 -16.53 4.13
N LEU A 330 0.73 -15.47 4.62
CA LEU A 330 0.81 -14.94 5.99
C LEU A 330 2.20 -14.45 6.42
N MET A 331 3.16 -14.35 5.50
CA MET A 331 4.46 -13.74 5.77
C MET A 331 4.30 -12.26 6.11
N GLN A 332 5.09 -11.78 7.09
CA GLN A 332 5.02 -10.41 7.57
C GLN A 332 6.35 -9.68 7.38
N PHE A 333 6.30 -8.48 6.80
CA PHE A 333 7.45 -7.57 6.71
C PHE A 333 7.18 -6.31 7.50
N LYS A 334 8.21 -5.80 8.17
CA LYS A 334 8.17 -4.48 8.83
C LYS A 334 9.09 -3.52 8.10
N ILE A 335 8.60 -2.31 7.86
CA ILE A 335 9.35 -1.20 7.30
C ILE A 335 9.47 -0.16 8.40
N GLN A 336 10.70 -0.04 8.89
CA GLN A 336 11.04 0.86 9.97
C GLN A 336 11.06 2.29 9.47
N VAL A 337 10.84 3.19 10.41
CA VAL A 337 10.93 4.61 10.19
C VAL A 337 12.39 4.97 9.89
N HIS A 338 12.64 5.71 8.80
CA HIS A 338 13.97 6.24 8.48
C HIS A 338 14.49 7.14 9.61
N LYS A 339 15.75 6.91 10.00
CA LYS A 339 16.40 7.57 11.13
C LYS A 339 16.88 8.98 10.81
#